data_AF-Q5AJE0-F1
#
_entry.id   AF-Q5AJE0-F1
#
_cell.length_a   1.000
_cell.length_b   1.000
_cell.length_c   1.000
_cell.angle_alpha   90.00
_cell.angle_beta   90.00
_cell.angle_gamma   90.00
#
_symmetry.space_group_name_H-M   'P 1'
#
loop_
_entity.id
_entity.type
_entity.pdbx_description
1 polymer ?
#
loop_
_entity_poly.entity_id
_entity_poly.type
_entity_poly.pdbx_seq_one_letter_code
_entity_poly.pdbx_strand_id
1 'polypeptide(L)'
;MGNSIDEQTWKNATTDYKNLHKLVENSHSIRSFAFKCQDVIINRSTVDNAYYQSAKRFLLIINLLGFGTEIRRLLIDDLKKIPNFHLNYHSLSPEEQENMVSHVKSIQKWATHYGINLELAFLLEFSEYIFTKQFIYNSHILYQLLKREEKIWERRVEFLRLEQQQYEKNRENHK
;
A
#
# COMPACT_ATOMS: atom_id res chain seq x y z
N MET A 1 5.29 -27.24 14.58
CA MET A 1 3.96 -26.75 14.99
C MET A 1 3.64 -25.56 14.11
N GLY A 2 2.82 -25.78 13.06
CA GLY A 2 2.49 -24.77 12.06
C GLY A 2 1.14 -24.15 12.35
N ASN A 3 1.12 -22.93 12.88
CA ASN A 3 -0.05 -22.08 12.76
C ASN A 3 -0.02 -21.50 11.34
N SER A 4 -0.66 -22.22 10.43
CA SER A 4 -0.79 -21.88 9.03
C SER A 4 -1.46 -20.51 8.89
N ILE A 5 -0.92 -19.70 7.98
CA ILE A 5 -1.49 -18.44 7.47
C ILE A 5 -2.99 -18.58 7.08
N ASP A 6 -3.45 -19.81 6.85
CA ASP A 6 -4.83 -20.17 6.54
C ASP A 6 -5.86 -19.85 7.65
N GLU A 7 -5.46 -19.76 8.92
CA GLU A 7 -6.40 -19.54 10.04
C GLU A 7 -6.83 -18.07 10.23
N GLN A 8 -6.33 -17.13 9.42
CA GLN A 8 -6.78 -15.75 9.58
C GLN A 8 -8.29 -15.64 9.31
N THR A 9 -9.06 -15.37 10.36
CA THR A 9 -10.49 -15.09 10.25
C THR A 9 -10.71 -13.76 9.52
N TRP A 10 -11.86 -13.61 8.84
CA TRP A 10 -12.22 -12.31 8.24
C TRP A 10 -12.25 -11.17 9.28
N LYS A 11 -12.60 -11.48 10.54
CA LYS A 11 -12.54 -10.51 11.63
C LYS A 11 -11.13 -9.94 11.78
N ASN A 12 -10.10 -10.79 11.73
CA ASN A 12 -8.70 -10.39 11.83
C ASN A 12 -8.19 -9.70 10.55
N ALA A 13 -8.65 -10.16 9.37
CA ALA A 13 -8.28 -9.55 8.09
C ALA A 13 -8.73 -8.08 7.98
N THR A 14 -9.83 -7.71 8.64
CA THR A 14 -10.38 -6.34 8.63
C THR A 14 -9.86 -5.42 9.72
N THR A 15 -8.97 -5.89 10.60
CA THR A 15 -8.53 -5.14 11.79
C THR A 15 -7.87 -3.80 11.44
N ASP A 16 -6.99 -3.75 10.44
CA ASP A 16 -6.32 -2.49 10.09
C ASP A 16 -7.30 -1.44 9.57
N TYR A 17 -8.26 -1.86 8.74
CA TYR A 17 -9.32 -0.96 8.30
C TYR A 17 -10.16 -0.47 9.48
N LYS A 18 -10.54 -1.34 10.42
CA LYS A 18 -11.30 -0.92 11.61
C LYS A 18 -10.54 0.11 12.44
N ASN A 19 -9.25 -0.11 12.65
CA ASN A 19 -8.37 0.82 13.36
C ASN A 19 -8.33 2.18 12.66
N LEU A 20 -8.23 2.19 11.33
CA LEU A 20 -8.01 3.42 10.54
C LEU A 20 -9.24 3.93 9.79
N HIS A 21 -10.44 3.41 10.07
CA HIS A 21 -11.62 3.66 9.22
C HIS A 21 -11.92 5.17 9.08
N LYS A 22 -11.78 5.96 10.15
CA LYS A 22 -11.96 7.42 10.09
C LYS A 22 -10.94 8.09 9.19
N LEU A 23 -9.67 7.66 9.23
CA LEU A 23 -8.64 8.21 8.33
C LEU A 23 -8.96 7.87 6.88
N VAL A 24 -9.35 6.63 6.60
CA VAL A 24 -9.76 6.17 5.26
C VAL A 24 -10.96 6.99 4.76
N GLU A 25 -12.04 7.07 5.53
CA GLU A 25 -13.26 7.76 5.11
C GLU A 25 -13.05 9.26 4.89
N ASN A 26 -12.24 9.90 5.73
CA ASN A 26 -11.91 11.32 5.59
C ASN A 26 -10.90 11.61 4.48
N SER A 27 -10.42 10.59 3.75
CA SER A 27 -9.43 10.76 2.68
C SER A 27 -10.12 10.76 1.31
N HIS A 28 -9.67 11.68 0.45
CA HIS A 28 -10.20 11.87 -0.90
C HIS A 28 -9.32 11.22 -1.98
N SER A 29 -8.10 10.83 -1.61
CA SER A 29 -7.11 10.21 -2.49
C SER A 29 -6.22 9.25 -1.69
N ILE A 30 -5.55 8.34 -2.40
CA ILE A 30 -4.52 7.50 -1.77
C ILE A 30 -3.40 8.38 -1.20
N ARG A 31 -3.04 9.47 -1.89
CA ARG A 31 -2.02 10.42 -1.43
C ARG A 31 -2.42 11.09 -0.11
N SER A 32 -3.65 11.58 0.01
CA SER A 32 -4.15 12.18 1.25
C SER A 32 -4.17 11.17 2.40
N PHE A 33 -4.54 9.92 2.11
CA PHE A 33 -4.50 8.84 3.09
C PHE A 33 -3.07 8.50 3.52
N ALA A 34 -2.13 8.42 2.58
CA ALA A 34 -0.72 8.16 2.83
C ALA A 34 -0.11 9.20 3.79
N PHE A 35 -0.38 10.49 3.57
CA PHE A 35 0.07 11.55 4.49
C PHE A 35 -0.45 11.35 5.91
N LYS A 36 -1.74 11.05 6.08
CA LYS A 36 -2.31 10.77 7.41
C LYS A 36 -1.67 9.55 8.06
N CYS A 37 -1.38 8.49 7.29
CA CYS A 37 -0.66 7.34 7.82
C CYS A 37 0.77 7.70 8.23
N GLN A 38 1.48 8.55 7.46
CA GLN A 38 2.80 9.05 7.84
C GLN A 38 2.76 9.85 9.14
N ASP A 39 1.72 10.68 9.35
CA ASP A 39 1.52 11.40 10.61
C ASP A 39 1.39 10.43 11.80
N VAL A 40 0.69 9.30 11.63
CA VAL A 40 0.61 8.24 12.65
C VAL A 40 1.98 7.64 12.96
N ILE A 41 2.81 7.40 11.93
CA ILE A 41 4.15 6.84 12.10
C ILE A 41 5.08 7.81 12.82
N ILE A 42 5.04 9.09 12.45
CA ILE A 42 5.86 10.15 13.07
C ILE A 42 5.48 10.30 14.55
N ASN A 43 4.19 10.24 14.86
CA ASN A 43 3.67 10.40 16.22
C ASN A 43 3.55 9.07 16.99
N ARG A 44 4.41 8.08 16.67
CA ARG A 44 4.37 6.71 17.25
C ARG A 44 4.23 6.66 18.78
N SER A 45 4.86 7.59 19.50
CA SER A 45 4.83 7.63 20.98
C SER A 45 3.47 8.00 21.58
N THR A 46 2.55 8.52 20.76
CA THR A 46 1.23 9.04 21.21
C THR A 46 0.05 8.21 20.72
N VAL A 47 0.31 7.17 19.93
CA VAL A 47 -0.73 6.32 19.33
C VAL A 47 -0.58 4.89 19.83
N ASP A 48 -1.70 4.17 19.89
CA ASP A 48 -1.70 2.75 20.22
C ASP A 48 -0.88 1.93 19.18
N ASN A 49 -0.22 0.87 19.65
CA ASN A 49 0.64 0.06 18.80
C ASN A 49 -0.12 -0.63 17.66
N ALA A 50 -1.35 -1.10 17.89
CA ALA A 50 -2.14 -1.70 16.81
C ALA A 50 -2.48 -0.66 15.74
N TYR A 51 -2.83 0.56 16.15
CA TYR A 51 -3.08 1.68 15.24
C TYR A 51 -1.82 2.05 14.41
N TYR A 52 -0.66 2.11 15.07
CA TYR A 52 0.63 2.31 14.41
C TYR A 52 0.96 1.22 13.39
N GLN A 53 0.82 -0.05 13.77
CA GLN A 53 1.10 -1.19 12.88
C GLN A 53 0.14 -1.21 11.68
N SER A 54 -1.13 -0.86 11.89
CA SER A 54 -2.10 -0.71 10.80
C SER A 54 -1.65 0.36 9.81
N ALA A 55 -1.20 1.52 10.27
CA ALA A 55 -0.73 2.60 9.39
C ALA A 55 0.51 2.17 8.59
N LYS A 56 1.45 1.49 9.26
CA LYS A 56 2.66 0.94 8.63
C LYS A 56 2.31 -0.02 7.49
N ARG A 57 1.39 -0.95 7.72
CA ARG A 57 0.94 -1.94 6.73
C ARG A 57 0.25 -1.32 5.51
N PHE A 58 -0.53 -0.26 5.70
CA PHE A 58 -1.08 0.49 4.56
C PHE A 58 0.02 1.21 3.77
N LEU A 59 0.98 1.84 4.45
CA LEU A 59 2.11 2.51 3.78
C LEU A 59 2.97 1.53 2.99
N LEU A 60 3.17 0.30 3.47
CA LEU A 60 3.84 -0.75 2.71
C LEU A 60 3.15 -0.98 1.35
N ILE A 61 1.82 -1.17 1.35
CA ILE A 61 1.07 -1.39 0.10
C ILE A 61 1.10 -0.12 -0.77
N ILE A 62 0.96 1.08 -0.20
CA ILE A 62 1.01 2.34 -0.95
C ILE A 62 2.37 2.53 -1.64
N ASN A 63 3.47 2.19 -0.99
CA ASN A 63 4.80 2.22 -1.59
C ASN A 63 4.91 1.25 -2.78
N LEU A 64 4.31 0.04 -2.69
CA LEU A 64 4.21 -0.87 -3.83
C LEU A 64 3.38 -0.28 -4.98
N LEU A 65 2.32 0.49 -4.68
CA LEU A 65 1.50 1.15 -5.71
C LEU A 65 2.27 2.22 -6.50
N GLY A 66 3.38 2.73 -5.95
CA GLY A 66 4.30 3.63 -6.65
C GLY A 66 5.04 2.99 -7.83
N PHE A 67 5.06 1.65 -7.92
CA PHE A 67 5.63 0.92 -9.06
C PHE A 67 4.58 0.62 -10.12
N GLY A 68 5.01 0.58 -11.39
CA GLY A 68 4.18 0.14 -12.50
C GLY A 68 3.60 -1.26 -12.27
N THR A 69 2.39 -1.53 -12.78
CA THR A 69 1.65 -2.78 -12.50
C THR A 69 2.45 -4.05 -12.83
N GLU A 70 3.18 -4.07 -13.94
CA GLU A 70 4.00 -5.20 -14.35
C GLU A 70 5.15 -5.45 -13.36
N ILE A 71 5.93 -4.41 -13.07
CA ILE A 71 7.03 -4.47 -12.09
C ILE A 71 6.51 -4.90 -10.72
N ARG A 72 5.39 -4.33 -10.25
CA ARG A 72 4.79 -4.70 -8.97
C ARG A 72 4.42 -6.18 -8.93
N ARG A 73 3.88 -6.74 -10.02
CA ARG A 73 3.56 -8.17 -10.12
C ARG A 73 4.83 -9.02 -10.05
N LEU A 74 5.84 -8.70 -10.86
CA LEU A 74 7.13 -9.41 -10.85
C LEU A 74 7.78 -9.39 -9.46
N LEU A 75 7.81 -8.23 -8.80
CA LEU A 75 8.34 -8.08 -7.45
C LEU A 75 7.60 -8.95 -6.44
N ILE A 76 6.27 -8.93 -6.45
CA ILE A 76 5.45 -9.74 -5.54
C ILE A 76 5.68 -11.23 -5.79
N ASP A 77 5.70 -11.65 -7.05
CA ASP A 77 5.89 -13.05 -7.44
C ASP A 77 7.27 -13.55 -7.03
N ASP A 78 8.31 -12.74 -7.18
CA ASP A 78 9.68 -13.11 -6.77
C ASP A 78 9.84 -13.15 -5.26
N LEU A 79 9.27 -12.18 -4.52
CA LEU A 79 9.25 -12.21 -3.05
C LEU A 79 8.60 -13.50 -2.53
N LYS A 80 7.46 -13.91 -3.13
CA LYS A 80 6.75 -15.12 -2.72
C LYS A 80 7.51 -16.43 -2.97
N LYS A 81 8.50 -16.43 -3.88
CA LYS A 81 9.36 -17.60 -4.16
C LYS A 81 10.52 -17.73 -3.19
N ILE A 82 10.82 -16.71 -2.37
CA ILE A 82 11.92 -16.77 -1.41
C ILE A 82 11.62 -17.83 -0.34
N PRO A 83 12.58 -18.73 -0.04
CA PRO A 83 12.44 -19.69 1.05
C PRO A 83 12.06 -19.01 2.38
N ASN A 84 11.12 -19.59 3.10
CA ASN A 84 10.61 -19.09 4.39
C ASN A 84 9.99 -17.68 4.38
N PHE A 85 9.77 -17.05 3.21
CA PHE A 85 9.18 -15.71 3.13
C PHE A 85 7.72 -15.65 3.57
N HIS A 86 7.06 -16.81 3.71
CA HIS A 86 5.75 -16.93 4.32
C HIS A 86 5.77 -16.80 5.85
N LEU A 87 6.95 -16.83 6.48
CA LEU A 87 7.15 -16.65 7.92
C LEU A 87 7.59 -15.21 8.21
N ASN A 88 7.39 -14.75 9.45
CA ASN A 88 7.81 -13.42 9.85
C ASN A 88 9.34 -13.35 9.91
N TYR A 89 9.97 -12.40 9.22
CA TYR A 89 11.42 -12.26 9.16
C TYR A 89 12.07 -12.27 10.55
N HIS A 90 11.48 -11.57 11.53
CA HIS A 90 12.03 -11.47 12.88
C HIS A 90 11.83 -12.71 13.75
N SER A 91 11.02 -13.68 13.28
CA SER A 91 10.79 -14.96 13.98
C SER A 91 11.70 -16.09 13.48
N LEU A 92 12.46 -15.85 12.41
CA LEU A 92 13.39 -16.80 11.82
C LEU A 92 14.67 -16.90 12.64
N SER A 93 15.34 -18.04 12.56
CA SER A 93 16.71 -18.21 13.09
C SER A 93 17.70 -17.29 12.35
N PRO A 94 18.86 -16.95 12.95
CA PRO A 94 19.86 -16.11 12.30
C PRO A 94 20.31 -16.61 10.92
N GLU A 95 20.48 -17.93 10.76
CA GLU A 95 20.84 -18.55 9.48
C GLU A 95 19.75 -18.36 8.42
N GLU A 96 18.48 -18.55 8.80
CA GLU A 96 17.35 -18.33 7.91
C GLU A 96 17.17 -16.85 7.54
N GLN A 97 17.43 -15.93 8.48
CA GLN A 97 17.44 -14.50 8.21
C GLN A 97 18.52 -14.11 7.20
N GLU A 98 19.76 -14.61 7.38
CA GLU A 98 20.86 -14.37 6.44
C GLU A 98 20.54 -14.89 5.04
N ASN A 99 19.97 -16.10 4.96
CA ASN A 99 19.54 -16.69 3.68
C ASN A 99 18.45 -15.84 3.01
N MET A 100 17.41 -15.42 3.76
CA MET A 100 16.36 -14.55 3.24
C MET A 100 16.92 -13.20 2.76
N VAL A 101 17.80 -12.57 3.53
CA VAL A 101 18.47 -11.32 3.15
C VAL A 101 19.25 -11.48 1.84
N SER A 102 19.95 -12.60 1.66
CA SER A 102 20.68 -12.91 0.42
C SER A 102 19.74 -12.95 -0.79
N HIS A 103 18.61 -13.65 -0.68
CA HIS A 103 17.60 -13.71 -1.74
C HIS A 103 16.95 -12.35 -2.02
N VAL A 104 16.58 -11.59 -0.98
CA VAL A 104 15.98 -10.25 -1.14
C VAL A 104 16.99 -9.29 -1.78
N LYS A 105 18.28 -9.36 -1.45
CA LYS A 105 19.33 -8.58 -2.13
C LYS A 105 19.44 -8.92 -3.61
N SER A 106 19.19 -10.17 -4.00
CA SER A 106 19.13 -10.52 -5.43
C SER A 106 17.94 -9.86 -6.13
N ILE A 107 16.81 -9.72 -5.44
CA ILE A 107 15.65 -8.96 -5.94
C ILE A 107 15.98 -7.47 -6.09
N GLN A 108 16.60 -6.88 -5.07
CA GLN A 108 17.02 -5.48 -5.13
C GLN A 108 17.94 -5.20 -6.31
N LYS A 109 18.92 -6.08 -6.59
CA LYS A 109 19.84 -5.93 -7.72
C LYS A 109 19.11 -5.90 -9.06
N TRP A 110 18.14 -6.79 -9.27
CA TRP A 110 17.38 -6.75 -10.53
C TRP A 110 16.52 -5.48 -10.58
N ALA A 111 15.86 -5.08 -9.49
CA ALA A 111 15.05 -3.86 -9.46
C ALA A 111 15.88 -2.59 -9.76
N THR A 112 17.12 -2.51 -9.26
CA THR A 112 18.07 -1.45 -9.60
C THR A 112 18.36 -1.41 -11.11
N HIS A 113 18.45 -2.55 -11.79
CA HIS A 113 18.61 -2.58 -13.25
C HIS A 113 17.43 -1.97 -14.01
N TYR A 114 16.23 -1.94 -13.42
CA TYR A 114 15.05 -1.23 -13.96
C TYR A 114 14.94 0.22 -13.46
N GLY A 115 15.97 0.75 -12.79
CA GLY A 115 15.96 2.11 -12.24
C GLY A 115 15.14 2.27 -10.97
N ILE A 116 14.84 1.18 -10.26
CA ILE A 116 14.00 1.18 -9.07
C ILE A 116 14.85 0.90 -7.84
N ASN A 117 14.95 1.89 -6.96
CA ASN A 117 15.65 1.76 -5.69
C ASN A 117 14.69 1.24 -4.62
N LEU A 118 14.84 -0.03 -4.26
CA LEU A 118 14.07 -0.68 -3.20
C LEU A 118 14.91 -0.74 -1.93
N GLU A 119 14.37 -0.31 -0.79
CA GLU A 119 15.02 -0.49 0.51
C GLU A 119 14.91 -1.95 0.97
N LEU A 120 16.01 -2.49 1.54
CA LEU A 120 16.04 -3.88 1.98
C LEU A 120 15.05 -4.11 3.13
N ALA A 121 15.04 -3.19 4.10
CA ALA A 121 14.11 -3.22 5.22
C ALA A 121 12.65 -3.21 4.73
N PHE A 122 12.32 -2.34 3.78
CA PHE A 122 10.99 -2.30 3.16
C PHE A 122 10.55 -3.64 2.58
N LEU A 123 11.44 -4.36 1.89
CA LEU A 123 11.11 -5.66 1.30
C LEU A 123 10.92 -6.75 2.36
N LEU A 124 11.78 -6.77 3.38
CA LEU A 124 11.68 -7.74 4.48
C LEU A 124 10.40 -7.57 5.30
N GLU A 125 9.85 -6.37 5.39
CA GLU A 125 8.56 -6.09 6.04
C GLU A 125 7.35 -6.75 5.35
N PHE A 126 7.51 -7.25 4.11
CA PHE A 126 6.48 -8.06 3.45
C PHE A 126 6.53 -9.55 3.83
N SER A 127 7.61 -10.02 4.45
CA SER A 127 7.72 -11.40 4.93
C SER A 127 6.54 -11.70 5.84
N GLU A 128 5.91 -12.87 5.66
CA GLU A 128 4.58 -13.25 6.18
C GLU A 128 3.42 -12.41 5.65
N TYR A 129 3.50 -11.07 5.75
CA TYR A 129 2.38 -10.17 5.53
C TYR A 129 1.73 -10.34 4.15
N ILE A 130 2.52 -10.48 3.08
CA ILE A 130 2.03 -10.59 1.70
C ILE A 130 1.16 -11.84 1.44
N PHE A 131 1.23 -12.83 2.32
CA PHE A 131 0.43 -14.06 2.25
C PHE A 131 -0.89 -13.96 3.02
N THR A 132 -1.08 -12.92 3.83
CA THR A 132 -2.24 -12.78 4.72
C THR A 132 -3.51 -12.31 3.99
N LYS A 133 -4.69 -12.69 4.50
CA LYS A 133 -5.97 -12.12 4.04
C LYS A 133 -6.06 -10.62 4.34
N GLN A 134 -5.34 -10.15 5.35
CA GLN A 134 -5.23 -8.75 5.71
C GLN A 134 -4.53 -7.91 4.63
N PHE A 135 -3.46 -8.41 4.02
CA PHE A 135 -2.84 -7.75 2.86
C PHE A 135 -3.82 -7.59 1.70
N ILE A 136 -4.59 -8.65 1.40
CA ILE A 136 -5.61 -8.63 0.34
C ILE A 136 -6.70 -7.59 0.68
N TYR A 137 -7.19 -7.59 1.91
CA TYR A 137 -8.25 -6.67 2.34
C TYR A 137 -7.78 -5.21 2.35
N ASN A 138 -6.59 -4.92 2.89
CA ASN A 138 -6.02 -3.57 2.86
C ASN A 138 -5.78 -3.08 1.43
N SER A 139 -5.34 -3.96 0.53
CA SER A 139 -5.21 -3.65 -0.90
C SER A 139 -6.56 -3.32 -1.53
N HIS A 140 -7.63 -4.04 -1.14
CA HIS A 140 -8.99 -3.73 -1.58
C HIS A 140 -9.47 -2.35 -1.10
N ILE A 141 -9.20 -1.98 0.16
CA ILE A 141 -9.54 -0.65 0.67
C ILE A 141 -8.83 0.46 -0.12
N LEU A 142 -7.54 0.29 -0.43
CA LEU A 142 -6.80 1.23 -1.27
C LEU A 142 -7.37 1.30 -2.69
N TYR A 143 -7.80 0.18 -3.26
CA TYR A 143 -8.49 0.16 -4.56
C TYR A 143 -9.81 0.93 -4.53
N GLN A 144 -10.59 0.85 -3.45
CA GLN A 144 -11.81 1.65 -3.30
C GLN A 144 -11.50 3.15 -3.19
N LEU A 145 -10.41 3.52 -2.50
CA LEU A 145 -9.94 4.91 -2.45
C LEU A 145 -9.50 5.41 -3.84
N LEU A 146 -8.79 4.58 -4.62
CA LEU A 146 -8.42 4.92 -6.00
C LEU A 146 -9.65 5.20 -6.86
N LYS A 147 -10.67 4.32 -6.81
CA LYS A 147 -11.94 4.55 -7.52
C LYS A 147 -12.66 5.82 -7.10
N ARG A 148 -12.59 6.16 -5.82
CA ARG A 148 -13.16 7.41 -5.29
C ARG A 148 -12.41 8.62 -5.84
N GLU A 149 -11.09 8.56 -5.90
CA GLU A 149 -10.21 9.59 -6.47
C GLU A 149 -10.50 9.81 -7.96
N GLU A 150 -10.60 8.73 -8.75
CA GLU A 150 -10.97 8.77 -10.18
C GLU A 150 -12.31 9.49 -10.38
N LYS A 151 -13.35 9.13 -9.62
CA LYS A 151 -14.67 9.80 -9.69
C LYS A 151 -14.64 11.27 -9.28
N ILE A 152 -13.75 11.67 -8.37
CA ILE A 152 -13.57 13.07 -8.00
C ILE A 152 -12.90 13.83 -9.15
N TRP A 153 -11.87 13.24 -9.76
CA TRP A 153 -11.17 13.81 -10.90
C TRP A 153 -12.08 13.97 -12.11
N GLU A 154 -12.86 12.95 -12.47
CA GLU A 154 -13.86 13.00 -13.56
C GLU A 154 -14.84 14.15 -13.35
N ARG A 155 -15.40 14.29 -12.13
CA ARG A 155 -16.30 15.40 -11.80
C ARG A 155 -15.62 16.76 -11.91
N ARG A 156 -14.35 16.87 -11.55
CA ARG A 156 -13.59 18.12 -11.67
C ARG A 156 -13.32 18.48 -13.13
N VAL A 157 -12.95 17.51 -13.96
CA VAL A 157 -12.75 17.71 -15.39
C VAL A 157 -14.06 18.14 -16.05
N GLU A 158 -15.17 17.48 -15.73
CA GLU A 158 -16.48 17.83 -16.25
C GLU A 158 -16.91 19.23 -15.82
N PHE A 159 -16.69 19.61 -14.56
CA PHE A 159 -16.96 20.96 -14.06
C PHE A 159 -16.17 22.03 -14.85
N LEU A 160 -14.86 21.84 -15.03
CA LEU A 160 -14.02 22.76 -15.79
C LEU A 160 -14.46 22.88 -17.27
N ARG A 161 -14.90 21.76 -17.87
CA ARG A 161 -15.46 21.74 -19.23
C ARG A 161 -16.73 22.58 -19.32
N LEU A 162 -17.63 22.48 -18.35
CA LEU A 162 -18.87 23.27 -18.30
C LEU A 162 -18.58 24.77 -18.08
N GLU A 163 -17.64 25.11 -17.20
CA GLU A 163 -17.21 26.51 -17.00
C GLU A 163 -16.63 27.13 -18.29
N GLN A 164 -15.81 26.38 -19.02
CA GLN A 164 -15.25 26.84 -20.29
C GLN A 164 -16.34 27.09 -21.34
N GLN A 165 -17.30 26.18 -21.49
CA GLN A 165 -18.44 26.35 -22.40
C GLN A 165 -19.29 27.59 -22.04
N GLN A 166 -19.47 27.86 -20.74
CA GLN A 166 -20.19 29.04 -20.29
C GLN A 166 -19.41 30.33 -20.59
N TYR A 167 -18.08 30.32 -20.42
CA TYR A 167 -17.21 31.44 -20.77
C TYR A 167 -17.23 31.75 -22.27
N GLU A 168 -17.16 30.72 -23.12
CA GLU A 168 -17.23 30.86 -24.58
C GLU A 168 -18.58 31.44 -25.04
N LYS A 169 -19.70 30.93 -24.51
CA LYS A 169 -21.05 31.48 -24.78
C LYS A 169 -21.19 32.94 -24.35
N ASN A 170 -20.67 33.30 -23.18
CA ASN A 170 -20.72 34.70 -22.72
C ASN A 170 -19.88 35.62 -23.64
N ARG A 171 -18.74 35.13 -24.15
CA ARG A 171 -17.90 35.89 -25.08
C ARG A 171 -18.55 36.08 -26.45
N GLU A 172 -19.33 35.10 -26.91
CA GLU A 172 -20.13 35.21 -28.14
C GLU A 172 -21.30 36.19 -27.99
N ASN A 173 -21.97 36.21 -26.83
CA ASN A 173 -23.07 37.16 -26.56
C ASN A 173 -22.62 38.62 -26.38
N HIS A 174 -21.32 38.86 -26.17
CA HIS A 174 -20.73 40.21 -26.01
C HIS A 174 -19.96 40.69 -27.25
N LYS A 175 -20.06 39.98 -28.38
CA LYS A 175 -19.62 40.46 -29.70
C LYS A 175 -20.82 40.89 -30.54
#